data_AF-A0AAD6RB26-F1
#
_entry.id   AF-A0AAD6RB26-F1
#
_cell.length_a   1.000
_cell.length_b   1.000
_cell.length_c   1.000
_cell.angle_alpha   90.00
_cell.angle_beta   90.00
_cell.angle_gamma   90.00
#
_symmetry.space_group_name_H-M   'P 1'
#
loop_
_entity.id
_entity.type
_entity.pdbx_description
1 polymer ?
#
loop_
_entity_poly.entity_id
_entity_poly.type
_entity_poly.pdbx_seq_one_letter_code
_entity_poly.pdbx_strand_id
1 'polypeptide(L)' 'MYVFASQHECGLLMVLSFAFVEGMYNGSALSILGHNPVFDNARLLEVAVFSGSLEAIHC' A
#
# COMPACT_ATOMS: atom_id res chain seq x y z
N MET A 1 3.74 0.46 -7.81
CA MET A 1 5.10 -0.08 -8.02
C MET A 1 5.19 -1.46 -7.39
N TYR A 2 5.80 -2.41 -8.08
CA TYR A 2 6.00 -3.78 -7.61
C TYR A 2 7.49 -4.08 -7.65
N VAL A 3 8.02 -4.63 -6.56
CA VAL A 3 9.46 -4.92 -6.42
C VAL A 3 9.64 -6.35 -5.95
N PHE A 4 10.66 -7.05 -6.45
CA PHE A 4 11.02 -8.36 -5.93
C PHE A 4 11.68 -8.18 -4.56
N ALA A 5 11.13 -8.80 -3.52
CA ALA A 5 11.54 -8.54 -2.14
C ALA A 5 12.07 -9.77 -1.40
N SER A 6 12.11 -10.93 -2.05
CA SER A 6 12.67 -12.16 -1.49
C SER A 6 13.78 -12.74 -2.36
N GLN A 7 14.82 -13.26 -1.72
CA GLN A 7 15.99 -13.85 -2.39
C GLN A 7 15.86 -15.37 -2.61
N HIS A 8 14.99 -16.02 -1.82
CA HIS A 8 14.82 -17.49 -1.84
C HIS A 8 13.42 -17.92 -2.30
N GLU A 9 12.43 -17.04 -2.22
CA GLU A 9 11.03 -17.31 -2.59
C GLU A 9 10.53 -16.20 -3.53
N CYS A 10 9.52 -16.47 -4.36
CA CYS A 10 8.90 -15.40 -5.17
C CYS A 10 7.95 -14.56 -4.30
N GLY A 11 8.52 -13.62 -3.55
CA GLY A 11 7.82 -12.60 -2.79
C GLY A 11 7.93 -11.24 -3.47
N LEU A 12 6.79 -10.61 -3.75
CA LEU A 12 6.72 -9.25 -4.28
C LEU A 12 6.37 -8.28 -3.15
N LEU A 13 7.07 -7.15 -3.05
CA LEU A 13 6.61 -6.02 -2.25
C LEU A 13 5.79 -5.10 -3.16
N MET A 14 4.58 -4.78 -2.73
CA MET A 14 3.66 -3.92 -3.48
C MET A 14 3.56 -2.56 -2.79
N VAL A 15 3.72 -1.49 -3.57
CA VAL A 15 3.44 -0.11 -3.15
C VAL A 15 2.44 0.48 -4.14
N LEU A 16 1.19 0.68 -3.71
CA LEU A 16 0.17 1.37 -4.50
C LEU A 16 -0.18 2.69 -3.83
N SER A 17 -0.23 3.78 -4.59
CA SER A 17 -0.63 5.09 -4.08
C SER A 17 -1.75 5.64 -4.95
N PHE A 18 -2.88 5.97 -4.32
CA PHE A 18 -4.04 6.59 -4.95
C PHE A 18 -4.19 8.02 -4.42
N ALA A 19 -4.09 9.00 -5.30
CA ALA A 19 -4.36 10.40 -4.96
C ALA A 19 -5.82 10.73 -5.28
N PHE A 20 -6.54 11.28 -4.31
CA PHE A 20 -7.90 11.76 -4.50
C PHE A 20 -7.87 13.20 -5.02
N VAL A 21 -8.40 13.42 -6.22
CA VAL A 21 -8.40 14.73 -6.92
C VAL A 21 -9.75 15.46 -6.86
N GLU A 22 -10.80 14.79 -6.41
CA GLU A 22 -12.16 15.32 -6.34
C GLU A 22 -12.89 14.82 -5.08
N GLY A 23 -13.90 15.57 -4.63
CA GLY A 23 -14.73 15.23 -3.47
C GLY A 23 -14.16 15.67 -2.11
N MET A 24 -14.72 15.14 -1.03
CA MET A 24 -14.40 15.53 0.36
C MET A 24 -12.97 15.20 0.81
N TYR A 25 -12.27 14.32 0.08
CA TYR A 25 -10.89 13.91 0.35
C TYR A 25 -9.89 14.49 -0.67
N ASN A 26 -10.29 15.52 -1.43
CA ASN A 26 -9.41 16.15 -2.42
C ASN A 26 -8.09 16.61 -1.77
N GLY A 27 -6.97 16.15 -2.31
CA GLY A 27 -5.62 16.39 -1.77
C GLY A 27 -5.12 15.32 -0.79
N SER A 28 -5.93 14.31 -0.48
CA SER A 28 -5.53 13.14 0.32
C SER A 28 -4.97 12.04 -0.57
N ALA A 29 -4.16 11.14 0.00
CA ALA A 29 -3.59 9.99 -0.67
C ALA A 29 -3.74 8.70 0.15
N LEU A 30 -4.23 7.63 -0.47
CA LEU A 30 -4.23 6.28 0.11
C LEU A 30 -3.01 5.53 -0.39
N SER A 31 -2.16 5.03 0.50
CA SER A 31 -1.05 4.15 0.13
C SER A 31 -1.20 2.76 0.72
N ILE A 32 -1.02 1.74 -0.10
CA ILE A 32 -1.08 0.34 0.30
C ILE A 32 0.34 -0.22 0.16
N LEU A 33 0.90 -0.69 1.27
CA LEU A 33 2.18 -1.37 1.35
C LEU A 33 1.92 -2.82 1.75
N GLY A 34 2.39 -3.79 0.99
CA GLY A 34 2.14 -5.18 1.37
C GLY A 34 3.16 -6.15 0.86
N HIS A 35 3.50 -7.13 1.70
CA HIS A 35 4.26 -8.29 1.27
C HIS A 35 3.30 -9.26 0.57
N ASN A 36 3.56 -9.52 -0.70
CA ASN A 36 2.78 -10.37 -1.57
C ASN A 36 3.57 -11.64 -1.90
N PRO A 37 3.49 -12.69 -1.06
CA PRO A 37 3.93 -14.02 -1.46
C PRO A 37 2.97 -14.52 -2.54
N VAL A 38 3.45 -14.56 -3.79
CA VAL A 38 2.58 -14.82 -4.96
C VAL A 38 1.93 -16.20 -4.86
N PHE A 39 2.62 -17.15 -4.22
CA PHE A 39 2.21 -18.54 -4.05
C PHE A 39 1.38 -18.82 -2.80
N ASP A 40 1.14 -17.84 -1.93
CA ASP A 40 0.31 -18.01 -0.74
C ASP A 40 -1.12 -17.48 -0.95
N ASN A 41 -2.10 -18.11 -0.30
CA ASN A 41 -3.52 -17.75 -0.42
C ASN A 41 -3.89 -16.56 0.49
N ALA A 42 -3.18 -16.37 1.60
CA ALA A 42 -3.37 -15.25 2.50
C ALA A 42 -2.29 -14.17 2.25
N ARG A 43 -2.72 -12.93 2.06
CA ARG A 43 -1.83 -11.78 1.83
C ARG A 43 -2.06 -10.76 2.94
N LEU A 44 -1.01 -10.40 3.67
CA LEU A 44 -1.05 -9.25 4.57
C LEU A 44 -0.73 -7.99 3.76
N LEU A 45 -1.72 -7.11 3.67
CA LEU A 45 -1.61 -5.80 3.03
C LEU A 45 -1.79 -4.76 4.13
N GLU A 46 -0.75 -4.00 4.41
CA GLU A 46 -0.80 -2.85 5.31
C GLU A 46 -1.34 -1.65 4.52
N VAL A 47 -2.34 -0.99 5.08
CA VAL A 47 -2.99 0.15 4.44
C VAL A 47 -2.67 1.40 5.25
N ALA A 48 -2.00 2.36 4.62
CA ALA A 48 -1.71 3.66 5.19
C ALA A 48 -2.54 4.73 4.47
N VAL A 49 -3.34 5.48 5.21
CA VAL A 49 -4.11 6.62 4.67
C VAL A 49 -3.39 7.90 5.05
N PHE A 50 -3.20 8.80 4.08
CA PHE A 50 -2.69 10.15 4.28
C PHE A 50 -3.80 11.14 3.91
N SER A 51 -4.37 11.82 4.89
CA SER A 51 -5.17 13.02 4.63
C SER A 51 -4.23 14.21 4.41
N GLY A 52 -4.66 15.28 3.76
CA GLY A 52 -3.82 16.46 3.43
C GLY A 52 -3.11 17.13 4.62
N SER A 53 -3.42 16.74 5.86
CA SER A 53 -2.59 16.92 7.06
C SER A 53 -2.02 15.56 7.47
N LEU A 54 -0.69 15.45 7.53
CA LEU A 54 0.11 14.26 7.85
C LEU A 54 -0.35 13.53 9.13
N GLU A 55 -1.43 12.77 9.05
CA GLU A 55 -1.84 11.78 10.04
C GLU A 55 -1.84 10.44 9.33
N ALA A 56 -0.79 9.66 9.55
CA ALA A 56 -0.76 8.26 9.16
C ALA A 56 -1.63 7.48 10.13
N ILE A 57 -2.79 7.02 9.68
CA ILE A 57 -3.60 6.08 10.45
C ILE A 57 -2.95 4.70 10.27
N HIS A 58 -2.12 4.31 11.23
CA HIS A 58 -1.59 2.96 11.35
C HIS A 58 -2.65 2.15 12.11
N CYS A 59 -3.33 1.23 11.41
CA CYS A 59 -4.36 0.37 11.98
C CYS A 59 -3.85 -1.05 12.15
#